data_AF-A0A538T961-F1
#
_entry.id   AF-A0A538T961-F1
#
_cell.length_a   1.000
_cell.length_b   1.000
_cell.length_c   1.000
_cell.angle_alpha   90.00
_cell.angle_beta   90.00
_cell.angle_gamma   90.00
#
_symmetry.space_group_name_H-M   'P 1'
#
loop_
_entity.id
_entity.type
_entity.pdbx_description
1 polymer ?
#
loop_
_entity_poly.entity_id
_entity_poly.type
_entity_poly.pdbx_seq_one_letter_code
_entity_poly.pdbx_strand_id
1 'polypeptide(L)'
;LGAPLPPQIVRTHVQFFPDMPAAEKALRRGDLNQVLVIPADYLVRGKLRRYARSSNLFSSADGRPISAWLVEGLAGRGLDSIRTARISRPTLGMDLYALNRNGVFELKDDRRELVDFMLPLAFAMLLGLSITVGGQYLLTGVAEEKESRILESILCTVTPEELLGGKLVGLGAAGLTLVGIWVAMGIPVFGAGAVLAKATLPAGIAFIALAYFLLAYLFYGSLMTGIGSVTNNMREAQQFGVWFSFLNFAPVIGMTLILARPGGPVATIMSLFPPTAATAMMLRLMAPSSVVPAWQIGISLTLLLLAAWLALAFSARVFRIGLLMYGKTPNLPEILRWAGRK
;
A
#
# COMPACT_ATOMS: atom_id res chain seq x y z
N LEU A 1 -32.95 -14.36 4.95
CA LEU A 1 -33.58 -14.67 3.64
C LEU A 1 -33.17 -13.57 2.66
N GLY A 2 -31.98 -13.71 2.08
CA GLY A 2 -31.39 -12.69 1.22
C GLY A 2 -31.91 -12.82 -0.21
N ALA A 3 -32.43 -11.72 -0.75
CA ALA A 3 -32.86 -11.66 -2.15
C ALA A 3 -31.74 -12.14 -3.08
N PRO A 4 -32.06 -12.91 -4.13
CA PRO A 4 -31.07 -13.26 -5.15
C PRO A 4 -30.56 -11.97 -5.79
N LEU A 5 -29.25 -11.75 -5.71
CA LEU A 5 -28.59 -10.66 -6.41
C LEU A 5 -29.01 -10.70 -7.89
N PRO A 6 -29.35 -9.56 -8.51
CA PRO A 6 -29.70 -9.53 -9.92
C PRO A 6 -28.57 -10.15 -10.76
N PRO A 7 -28.89 -10.92 -11.82
CA PRO A 7 -27.88 -11.58 -12.64
C PRO A 7 -26.95 -10.50 -13.22
N GLN A 8 -25.69 -10.52 -12.79
CA GLN A 8 -24.67 -9.70 -13.43
C GLN A 8 -24.45 -10.26 -14.84
N ILE A 9 -25.02 -9.58 -15.84
CA ILE A 9 -24.80 -9.90 -17.24
C ILE A 9 -23.40 -9.40 -17.60
N VAL A 10 -22.40 -10.27 -17.44
CA VAL A 10 -21.05 -10.01 -17.93
C VAL A 10 -21.04 -10.24 -19.43
N ARG A 11 -21.05 -9.15 -20.23
CA ARG A 11 -20.87 -9.23 -21.68
C ARG A 11 -19.47 -9.78 -21.98
N THR A 12 -19.41 -11.07 -22.26
CA THR A 12 -18.16 -11.78 -22.54
C THR A 12 -18.09 -12.02 -24.05
N HIS A 13 -17.13 -11.39 -24.73
CA HIS A 13 -16.85 -11.70 -26.13
C HIS A 13 -15.97 -12.95 -26.17
N VAL A 14 -16.54 -14.06 -26.63
CA VAL A 14 -15.83 -15.33 -26.82
C VAL A 14 -15.31 -15.36 -28.25
N GLN A 15 -13.99 -15.40 -28.41
CA GLN A 15 -13.32 -15.58 -29.70
C GLN A 15 -12.61 -16.93 -29.71
N PHE A 16 -12.92 -17.75 -30.72
CA PHE A 16 -12.27 -19.05 -30.91
C PHE A 16 -10.96 -18.87 -31.66
N PHE A 17 -9.90 -19.49 -31.16
CA PHE A 17 -8.59 -19.53 -31.82
C PHE A 17 -8.30 -20.95 -32.31
N PRO A 18 -7.73 -21.10 -33.52
CA PRO A 18 -7.40 -22.40 -34.08
C PRO A 18 -6.20 -23.05 -33.37
N ASP A 19 -5.23 -22.26 -32.90
CA ASP A 19 -3.99 -22.76 -32.29
C ASP A 19 -3.56 -21.99 -31.03
N MET A 20 -2.91 -22.68 -30.09
CA MET A 20 -2.40 -22.12 -28.83
C MET A 20 -1.43 -20.92 -29.03
N PRO A 21 -0.46 -20.96 -29.97
CA PRO A 21 0.47 -19.84 -30.16
C PRO A 21 -0.21 -18.56 -30.62
N ALA A 22 -1.32 -18.66 -31.36
CA ALA A 22 -2.11 -17.51 -31.80
C ALA A 22 -2.85 -16.87 -30.61
N ALA A 23 -3.44 -17.71 -29.74
CA ALA A 23 -4.11 -17.27 -28.51
C ALA A 23 -3.12 -16.62 -27.53
N GLU A 24 -1.91 -17.18 -27.37
CA GLU A 24 -0.86 -16.57 -26.54
C GLU A 24 -0.39 -15.22 -27.10
N LYS A 25 -0.22 -15.10 -28.41
CA LYS A 25 0.21 -13.85 -29.06
C LYS A 25 -0.84 -12.74 -28.92
N ALA A 26 -2.13 -13.10 -28.90
CA ALA A 26 -3.22 -12.17 -28.63
C ALA A 26 -3.30 -11.78 -27.14
N LEU A 27 -3.10 -12.73 -26.23
CA LEU A 27 -3.01 -12.48 -24.78
C LEU A 27 -1.81 -11.58 -24.43
N ARG A 28 -0.67 -11.75 -25.12
CA ARG A 28 0.53 -10.92 -24.96
C ARG A 28 0.35 -9.51 -25.52
N ARG A 29 -0.39 -9.33 -26.62
CA ARG A 29 -0.74 -8.00 -27.16
C ARG A 29 -1.72 -7.23 -26.28
N GLY A 30 -2.58 -7.95 -25.56
CA GLY A 30 -3.57 -7.34 -24.65
C GLY A 30 -4.95 -7.18 -25.24
N ASP A 31 -5.16 -7.80 -26.39
CA ASP A 31 -6.46 -7.87 -27.08
C ASP A 31 -7.42 -8.82 -26.33
N LEU A 32 -6.88 -9.67 -25.44
CA LEU A 32 -7.62 -10.64 -24.63
C LEU A 32 -7.21 -10.54 -23.15
N ASN A 33 -8.16 -10.73 -22.24
CA ASN A 33 -7.91 -10.76 -20.80
C ASN A 33 -7.58 -12.17 -20.29
N GLN A 34 -8.21 -13.21 -20.85
CA GLN A 34 -8.07 -14.60 -20.43
C GLN A 34 -8.23 -15.54 -21.64
N VAL A 35 -7.51 -16.66 -21.63
CA VAL A 35 -7.64 -17.76 -22.61
C VAL A 35 -7.97 -19.04 -21.85
N LEU A 36 -9.04 -19.71 -22.24
CA LEU A 36 -9.42 -21.01 -21.70
C LEU A 36 -9.10 -22.09 -22.72
N VAL A 37 -8.26 -23.05 -22.35
CA VAL A 37 -7.94 -24.22 -23.16
C VAL A 37 -8.75 -25.39 -22.63
N ILE A 38 -9.63 -25.92 -23.49
CA ILE A 38 -10.45 -27.11 -23.23
C ILE A 38 -9.82 -28.28 -23.99
N PRO A 39 -9.15 -29.23 -23.30
CA PRO A 39 -8.57 -30.39 -23.96
C PRO A 39 -9.65 -31.32 -24.53
N ALA A 40 -9.36 -32.03 -25.62
CA ALA A 40 -10.27 -33.04 -26.19
C ALA A 40 -10.67 -34.12 -25.15
N ASP A 41 -9.77 -34.43 -24.21
CA ASP A 41 -9.98 -35.39 -23.12
C ASP A 41 -10.79 -34.83 -21.93
N TYR A 42 -11.35 -33.62 -22.02
CA TYR A 42 -11.98 -32.93 -20.91
C TYR A 42 -13.11 -33.74 -20.24
N LEU A 43 -13.90 -34.47 -21.03
CA LEU A 43 -14.97 -35.33 -20.51
C LEU A 43 -14.44 -36.45 -19.60
N VAL A 44 -13.25 -36.97 -19.91
CA VAL A 44 -12.61 -38.07 -19.16
C VAL A 44 -11.80 -37.53 -17.98
N ARG A 45 -10.93 -36.54 -18.21
CA ARG A 45 -9.96 -36.04 -17.22
C ARG A 45 -10.45 -34.85 -16.37
N GLY A 46 -11.44 -34.09 -16.83
CA GLY A 46 -12.01 -32.95 -16.10
C GLY A 46 -11.09 -31.74 -15.91
N LYS A 47 -9.89 -31.74 -16.51
CA LYS A 47 -8.91 -30.67 -16.34
C LYS A 47 -9.09 -29.56 -17.37
N LEU A 48 -9.14 -28.33 -16.90
CA LEU A 48 -9.16 -27.12 -17.73
C LEU A 48 -7.85 -26.37 -17.51
N ARG A 49 -7.31 -25.74 -18.55
CA ARG A 49 -6.16 -24.84 -18.39
C ARG A 49 -6.60 -23.42 -18.69
N ARG A 50 -6.42 -22.52 -17.74
CA ARG A 50 -6.76 -21.10 -17.89
C ARG A 50 -5.48 -20.29 -17.94
N TYR A 51 -5.24 -19.58 -19.03
CA TYR A 51 -4.11 -18.68 -19.19
C TYR A 51 -4.58 -17.24 -18.97
N ALA A 52 -3.94 -16.53 -18.03
CA ALA A 52 -4.27 -15.15 -17.72
C ALA A 52 -3.01 -14.28 -17.76
N ARG A 53 -3.18 -13.01 -18.15
CA ARG A 53 -2.09 -12.04 -18.24
C ARG A 53 -1.58 -11.59 -16.87
N SER A 54 -2.46 -11.57 -15.88
CA SER A 54 -2.17 -11.29 -14.48
C SER A 54 -3.03 -12.20 -13.61
N SER A 55 -2.50 -12.69 -12.51
CA SER A 55 -3.27 -13.38 -11.49
C SER A 55 -3.10 -12.66 -10.15
N ASN A 56 -4.20 -12.57 -9.42
CA ASN A 56 -4.26 -12.06 -8.06
C ASN A 56 -4.92 -13.13 -7.18
N LEU A 57 -4.79 -13.00 -5.85
CA LEU A 57 -5.41 -13.91 -4.87
C LEU A 57 -6.90 -14.18 -5.14
N PHE A 58 -7.62 -13.20 -5.67
CA PHE A 58 -9.05 -13.29 -5.96
C PHE A 58 -9.39 -13.77 -7.38
N SER A 59 -8.42 -14.05 -8.25
CA SER A 59 -8.65 -14.52 -9.62
C SER A 59 -9.33 -15.90 -9.70
N SER A 60 -9.40 -16.64 -8.59
CA SER A 60 -10.24 -17.84 -8.48
C SER A 60 -11.75 -17.53 -8.49
N ALA A 61 -12.16 -16.32 -8.09
CA ALA A 61 -13.55 -15.87 -8.14
C ALA A 61 -14.07 -15.67 -9.57
N ASP A 62 -13.18 -15.33 -10.51
CA ASP A 62 -13.47 -15.23 -11.95
C ASP A 62 -13.78 -16.59 -12.60
N GLY A 63 -13.62 -17.70 -11.87
CA GLY A 63 -14.03 -19.02 -12.35
C GLY A 63 -15.55 -19.21 -12.39
N ARG A 64 -16.32 -18.37 -11.69
CA ARG A 64 -17.80 -18.52 -11.58
C ARG A 64 -18.52 -18.32 -12.93
N PRO A 65 -18.27 -17.25 -13.71
CA PRO A 65 -18.90 -17.08 -15.03
C PRO A 65 -18.50 -18.19 -16.01
N ILE A 66 -17.24 -18.64 -15.96
CA ILE A 66 -16.72 -19.73 -16.79
C ILE A 66 -17.41 -21.06 -16.43
N SER A 67 -17.60 -21.33 -15.15
CA SER A 67 -18.33 -22.50 -14.68
C SER A 67 -19.80 -22.50 -15.11
N ALA A 68 -20.46 -21.33 -15.07
CA ALA A 68 -21.85 -21.19 -15.51
C ALA A 68 -21.98 -21.42 -17.03
N TRP A 69 -21.09 -20.82 -17.83
CA TRP A 69 -21.04 -21.04 -19.29
C TRP A 69 -20.72 -22.49 -19.67
N LEU A 70 -19.78 -23.14 -18.97
CA LEU A 70 -19.46 -24.56 -19.17
C LEU A 70 -20.66 -25.46 -18.84
N VAL A 71 -21.36 -25.19 -17.73
CA VAL A 71 -22.54 -25.95 -17.32
C VAL A 71 -23.66 -25.82 -18.36
N GLU A 72 -23.92 -24.60 -18.84
CA GLU A 72 -24.91 -24.34 -19.89
C GLU A 72 -24.55 -25.06 -21.21
N GLY A 73 -23.28 -24.98 -21.64
CA GLY A 73 -22.80 -25.64 -22.85
C GLY A 73 -22.80 -27.17 -22.79
N LEU A 74 -22.59 -27.76 -21.61
CA LEU A 74 -22.64 -29.20 -21.39
C LEU A 74 -24.07 -29.74 -21.24
N ALA A 75 -24.96 -28.95 -20.65
CA ALA A 75 -26.38 -29.33 -20.46
C ALA A 75 -27.14 -29.40 -21.80
N GLY A 76 -26.79 -28.58 -22.78
CA GLY A 76 -27.49 -28.50 -24.08
C GLY A 76 -27.31 -29.71 -25.02
N ARG A 77 -26.42 -30.67 -24.73
CA ARG A 77 -26.10 -31.82 -25.62
C ARG A 77 -26.45 -33.20 -25.06
N GLY A 78 -27.33 -33.26 -24.05
CA GLY A 78 -27.80 -34.50 -23.44
C GLY A 78 -26.98 -34.95 -22.21
N LEU A 79 -27.68 -35.56 -21.26
CA LEU A 79 -27.20 -35.86 -19.90
C LEU A 79 -26.73 -37.33 -19.77
N ASP A 80 -25.42 -37.55 -19.86
CA ASP A 80 -24.77 -38.82 -19.47
C ASP A 80 -24.25 -38.74 -18.01
N SER A 81 -24.06 -39.89 -17.34
CA SER A 81 -23.55 -39.99 -15.95
C SER A 81 -22.21 -39.27 -15.72
N ILE A 82 -21.35 -39.22 -16.74
CA ILE A 82 -20.08 -38.49 -16.73
C ILE A 82 -20.32 -36.97 -16.85
N ARG A 83 -21.34 -36.55 -17.60
CA ARG A 83 -21.65 -35.14 -17.83
C ARG A 83 -22.37 -34.52 -16.62
N THR A 84 -23.24 -35.25 -15.93
CA THR A 84 -23.87 -34.83 -14.66
C THR A 84 -22.85 -34.71 -13.52
N ALA A 85 -21.83 -35.58 -13.48
CA ALA A 85 -20.70 -35.44 -12.55
C ALA A 85 -19.85 -34.18 -12.83
N ARG A 86 -19.73 -33.76 -14.10
CA ARG A 86 -19.02 -32.53 -14.49
C ARG A 86 -19.88 -31.27 -14.33
N ILE A 87 -21.19 -31.37 -14.45
CA ILE A 87 -22.14 -30.28 -14.17
C ILE A 87 -22.16 -29.94 -12.67
N SER A 88 -22.00 -30.92 -11.78
CA SER A 88 -22.01 -30.69 -10.33
C SER A 88 -20.71 -30.10 -9.78
N ARG A 89 -19.55 -30.29 -10.45
CA ARG A 89 -18.25 -29.68 -10.09
C ARG A 89 -17.41 -29.33 -11.34
N PRO A 90 -17.80 -28.31 -12.13
CA PRO A 90 -17.22 -28.02 -13.44
C PRO A 90 -15.76 -27.53 -13.42
N THR A 91 -15.26 -27.08 -12.27
CA THR A 91 -13.93 -26.46 -12.11
C THR A 91 -12.95 -27.31 -11.30
N LEU A 92 -13.28 -28.56 -10.98
CA LEU A 92 -12.43 -29.43 -10.17
C LEU A 92 -11.22 -29.91 -10.99
N GLY A 93 -10.13 -29.12 -10.96
CA GLY A 93 -8.92 -29.33 -11.76
C GLY A 93 -8.65 -28.25 -12.82
N MET A 94 -9.13 -27.02 -12.62
CA MET A 94 -8.72 -25.88 -13.44
C MET A 94 -7.34 -25.38 -13.01
N ASP A 95 -6.32 -25.72 -13.80
CA ASP A 95 -4.97 -25.23 -13.62
C ASP A 95 -4.88 -23.82 -14.22
N LEU A 96 -4.73 -22.79 -13.38
CA LEU A 96 -4.47 -21.43 -13.83
C LEU A 96 -2.98 -21.29 -14.11
N TYR A 97 -2.64 -20.87 -15.32
CA TYR A 97 -1.30 -20.48 -15.73
C TYR A 97 -1.27 -18.95 -15.84
N ALA A 98 -0.44 -18.32 -15.02
CA ALA A 98 -0.26 -16.88 -15.02
C ALA A 98 1.08 -16.54 -15.66
N LEU A 99 1.12 -15.42 -16.38
CA LEU A 99 2.37 -14.93 -16.97
C LEU A 99 3.29 -14.40 -15.86
N ASN A 100 4.41 -15.09 -15.62
CA ASN A 100 5.44 -14.68 -14.66
C ASN A 100 6.33 -13.56 -15.26
N ARG A 101 7.15 -12.91 -14.43
CA ARG A 101 8.08 -11.79 -14.74
C ARG A 101 9.03 -12.05 -15.92
N ASN A 102 9.28 -13.32 -16.24
CA ASN A 102 10.15 -13.77 -17.34
C ASN A 102 9.39 -14.05 -18.65
N GLY A 103 8.08 -13.79 -18.71
CA GLY A 103 7.26 -14.04 -19.89
C GLY A 103 6.91 -15.51 -20.12
N VAL A 104 7.07 -16.36 -19.10
CA VAL A 104 6.71 -17.79 -19.08
C VAL A 104 5.42 -17.97 -18.29
N PHE A 105 4.52 -18.80 -18.79
CA PHE A 105 3.28 -19.17 -18.12
C PHE A 105 3.56 -20.24 -17.06
N GLU A 106 3.44 -19.90 -15.78
CA GLU A 106 3.65 -20.81 -14.65
C GLU A 106 2.34 -21.13 -13.95
N LEU A 107 2.26 -22.34 -13.37
CA LEU A 107 1.12 -22.80 -12.60
C LEU A 107 0.89 -21.88 -11.39
N LYS A 108 -0.36 -21.50 -11.16
CA LYS A 108 -0.79 -20.68 -10.04
C LYS A 108 -0.38 -21.33 -8.72
N ASP A 109 0.51 -20.68 -7.98
CA ASP A 109 0.87 -21.02 -6.62
C ASP A 109 0.25 -19.99 -5.68
N ASP A 110 -0.83 -20.39 -4.99
CA ASP A 110 -1.55 -19.56 -4.03
C ASP A 110 -0.63 -19.05 -2.90
N ARG A 111 0.43 -19.80 -2.55
CA ARG A 111 1.39 -19.38 -1.52
C ARG A 111 2.25 -18.21 -2.01
N ARG A 112 2.66 -18.22 -3.28
CA ARG A 112 3.47 -17.15 -3.89
C ARG A 112 2.65 -15.88 -4.10
N GLU A 113 1.41 -15.99 -4.56
CA GLU A 113 0.50 -14.84 -4.65
C GLU A 113 0.21 -14.21 -3.28
N LEU A 114 0.15 -15.03 -2.23
CA LEU A 114 -0.03 -14.53 -0.86
C LEU A 114 1.19 -13.74 -0.41
N VAL A 115 2.41 -14.22 -0.70
CA VAL A 115 3.65 -13.48 -0.43
C VAL A 115 3.70 -12.19 -1.24
N ASP A 116 3.37 -12.22 -2.53
CA ASP A 116 3.38 -11.06 -3.42
C ASP A 116 2.37 -9.97 -3.02
N PHE A 117 1.27 -10.35 -2.37
CA PHE A 117 0.30 -9.41 -1.80
C PHE A 117 0.68 -8.93 -0.41
N MET A 118 1.14 -9.83 0.46
CA MET A 118 1.43 -9.51 1.87
C MET A 118 2.74 -8.75 2.04
N LEU A 119 3.73 -8.97 1.17
CA LEU A 119 5.04 -8.33 1.29
C LEU A 119 4.97 -6.80 1.10
N PRO A 120 4.36 -6.25 0.03
CA PRO A 120 4.16 -4.79 -0.10
C PRO A 120 3.37 -4.20 1.07
N LEU A 121 2.32 -4.91 1.50
CA LEU A 121 1.48 -4.47 2.62
C LEU A 121 2.26 -4.41 3.92
N ALA A 122 3.02 -5.46 4.24
CA ALA A 122 3.82 -5.53 5.45
C ALA A 122 4.84 -4.39 5.50
N PHE A 123 5.57 -4.13 4.41
CA PHE A 123 6.54 -3.04 4.33
C PHE A 123 5.88 -1.66 4.43
N ALA A 124 4.79 -1.42 3.70
CA ALA A 124 4.07 -0.15 3.74
C ALA A 124 3.43 0.10 5.12
N MET A 125 2.87 -0.93 5.75
CA MET A 125 2.34 -0.86 7.11
C MET A 125 3.44 -0.60 8.13
N LEU A 126 4.57 -1.32 8.05
CA LEU A 126 5.70 -1.13 8.95
C LEU A 126 6.20 0.32 8.87
N LEU A 127 6.50 0.80 7.67
CA LEU A 127 6.99 2.16 7.47
C LEU A 127 5.94 3.19 7.91
N GLY A 128 4.67 2.98 7.54
CA GLY A 128 3.57 3.85 7.92
C GLY A 128 3.33 3.91 9.43
N LEU A 129 3.38 2.77 10.12
CA LEU A 129 3.27 2.67 11.58
C LEU A 129 4.44 3.35 12.26
N SER A 130 5.68 3.12 11.82
CA SER A 130 6.85 3.75 12.43
C SER A 130 6.80 5.28 12.34
N ILE A 131 6.40 5.83 11.20
CA ILE A 131 6.22 7.28 11.03
C ILE A 131 5.09 7.81 11.92
N THR A 132 3.95 7.13 11.90
CA THR A 132 2.75 7.60 12.61
C THR A 132 2.92 7.51 14.12
N VAL A 133 3.44 6.39 14.62
CA VAL A 133 3.70 6.18 16.06
C VAL A 133 4.75 7.19 16.54
N GLY A 134 5.86 7.34 15.82
CA GLY A 134 6.90 8.32 16.16
C GLY A 134 6.40 9.76 16.15
N GLY A 135 5.59 10.13 15.15
CA GLY A 135 4.93 11.44 15.08
C GLY A 135 3.95 11.65 16.22
N GLN A 136 3.16 10.63 16.58
CA GLN A 136 2.18 10.73 17.65
C GLN A 136 2.84 10.94 19.01
N TYR A 137 3.99 10.30 19.27
CA TYR A 137 4.78 10.56 20.48
C TYR A 137 5.32 11.99 20.54
N LEU A 138 5.74 12.55 19.40
CA LEU A 138 6.11 13.96 19.32
C LEU A 138 4.93 14.88 19.65
N LEU A 139 3.76 14.59 19.09
CA LEU A 139 2.52 15.35 19.29
C LEU A 139 2.11 15.37 20.77
N THR A 140 1.97 14.20 21.38
CA THR A 140 1.53 14.08 22.77
C THR A 140 2.59 14.57 23.73
N GLY A 141 3.87 14.30 23.46
CA GLY A 141 4.95 14.74 24.34
C GLY A 141 5.06 16.26 24.43
N VAL A 142 4.87 16.99 23.32
CA VAL A 142 4.85 18.47 23.36
C VAL A 142 3.59 19.00 24.05
N ALA A 143 2.44 18.40 23.78
CA ALA A 143 1.19 18.80 24.42
C ALA A 143 1.24 18.57 25.94
N GLU A 144 1.79 17.43 26.39
CA GLU A 144 1.97 17.07 27.80
C GLU A 144 2.98 17.97 28.51
N GLU A 145 4.11 18.28 27.86
CA GLU A 145 5.12 19.22 28.40
C GLU A 145 4.56 20.64 28.55
N LYS A 146 3.68 21.05 27.65
CA LYS A 146 2.97 22.33 27.73
C LYS A 146 1.92 22.32 28.84
N GLU A 147 1.09 21.27 28.91
CA GLU A 147 0.06 21.08 29.93
C GLU A 147 0.66 21.05 31.35
N SER A 148 1.82 20.40 31.50
CA SER A 148 2.53 20.27 32.78
C SER A 148 3.41 21.47 33.14
N ARG A 149 3.40 22.55 32.35
CA ARG A 149 4.28 23.74 32.49
C ARG A 149 5.79 23.43 32.54
N ILE A 150 6.20 22.24 32.13
CA ILE A 150 7.62 21.85 32.06
C ILE A 150 8.34 22.67 30.98
N LEU A 151 7.62 22.98 29.90
CA LEU A 151 8.13 23.76 28.78
C LEU A 151 8.60 25.17 29.19
N GLU A 152 7.93 25.83 30.14
CA GLU A 152 8.32 27.17 30.63
C GLU A 152 9.71 27.15 31.29
N SER A 153 9.99 26.10 32.08
CA SER A 153 11.28 25.94 32.77
C SER A 153 12.43 25.60 31.80
N ILE A 154 12.16 24.75 30.81
CA ILE A 154 13.17 24.34 29.81
C ILE A 154 13.56 25.51 28.90
N LEU A 155 12.60 26.35 28.52
CA LEU A 155 12.83 27.51 27.67
C LEU A 155 13.66 28.63 28.34
N CYS A 156 13.81 28.62 29.66
CA CYS A 156 14.75 29.50 30.36
C CYS A 156 16.21 29.12 30.12
N THR A 157 16.47 27.89 29.65
CA THR A 157 17.83 27.33 29.51
C THR A 157 18.21 27.06 28.05
N VAL A 158 17.23 26.76 27.18
CA VAL A 158 17.47 26.32 25.79
C VAL A 158 16.51 27.05 24.84
N THR A 159 16.96 27.34 23.62
CA THR A 159 16.09 27.98 22.62
C THR A 159 15.00 27.03 22.09
N PRO A 160 13.83 27.52 21.65
CA PRO A 160 12.76 26.67 21.11
C PRO A 160 13.21 25.81 19.91
N GLU A 161 14.12 26.34 19.09
CA GLU A 161 14.64 25.69 17.89
C GLU A 161 15.56 24.51 18.23
N GLU A 162 16.44 24.68 19.22
CA GLU A 162 17.30 23.62 19.74
C GLU A 162 16.47 22.51 20.42
N LEU A 163 15.43 22.88 21.19
CA LEU A 163 14.53 21.93 21.83
C LEU A 163 13.78 21.09 20.79
N LEU A 164 13.18 21.74 19.78
CA LEU A 164 12.42 21.07 18.72
C LEU A 164 13.33 20.18 17.86
N GLY A 165 14.49 20.68 17.46
CA GLY A 165 15.47 19.92 16.68
C GLY A 165 15.99 18.69 17.44
N GLY A 166 16.36 18.86 18.72
CA GLY A 166 16.79 17.76 19.58
C GLY A 166 15.70 16.70 19.76
N LYS A 167 14.45 17.11 19.94
CA LYS A 167 13.31 16.19 20.10
C LYS A 167 13.03 15.39 18.82
N LEU A 168 13.07 16.05 17.66
CA LEU A 168 12.92 15.39 16.36
C LEU A 168 14.03 14.36 16.11
N VAL A 169 15.29 14.71 16.37
CA VAL A 169 16.42 13.78 16.15
C VAL A 169 16.36 12.61 17.15
N GLY A 170 16.10 12.89 18.43
CA GLY A 170 16.03 11.86 19.47
C GLY A 170 14.91 10.85 19.24
N LEU A 171 13.68 11.33 19.01
CA LEU A 171 12.55 10.44 18.70
C LEU A 171 12.68 9.82 17.30
N GLY A 172 13.38 10.47 16.37
CA GLY A 172 13.71 9.89 15.07
C GLY A 172 14.65 8.69 15.19
N ALA A 173 15.66 8.78 16.06
CA ALA A 173 16.54 7.67 16.37
C ALA A 173 15.77 6.51 17.04
N ALA A 174 14.84 6.80 17.96
CA ALA A 174 13.95 5.78 18.52
C ALA A 174 13.01 5.16 17.46
N GLY A 175 12.57 5.95 16.48
CA GLY A 175 11.82 5.44 15.32
C GLY A 175 12.65 4.47 14.47
N LEU A 176 13.94 4.77 14.26
CA LEU A 176 14.85 3.88 13.54
C LEU A 176 15.10 2.57 14.29
N THR A 177 15.22 2.59 15.61
CA THR A 177 15.36 1.35 16.39
C THR A 177 14.08 0.50 16.31
N LEU A 178 12.91 1.13 16.34
CA LEU A 178 11.63 0.45 16.12
C LEU A 178 11.59 -0.24 14.75
N VAL A 179 11.96 0.48 13.67
CA VAL A 179 12.07 -0.11 12.32
C VAL A 179 13.04 -1.29 12.32
N GLY A 180 14.21 -1.15 12.95
CA GLY A 180 15.20 -2.22 13.07
C GLY A 180 14.66 -3.47 13.76
N ILE A 181 13.92 -3.31 14.86
CA ILE A 181 13.26 -4.41 15.58
C ILE A 181 12.23 -5.09 14.69
N TRP A 182 11.39 -4.32 13.97
CA TRP A 182 10.41 -4.88 13.06
C TRP A 182 11.04 -5.65 11.90
N VAL A 183 12.12 -5.15 11.30
CA VAL A 183 12.85 -5.88 10.26
C VAL A 183 13.44 -7.17 10.83
N ALA A 184 14.04 -7.14 12.02
CA ALA A 184 14.58 -8.32 12.68
C ALA A 184 13.51 -9.39 12.96
N MET A 185 12.32 -8.97 13.40
CA MET A 185 11.16 -9.86 13.61
C MET A 185 10.51 -10.31 12.30
N GLY A 186 10.58 -9.51 11.24
CA GLY A 186 10.01 -9.84 9.93
C GLY A 186 10.76 -10.96 9.22
N ILE A 187 12.07 -11.09 9.43
CA ILE A 187 12.90 -12.13 8.82
C ILE A 187 12.43 -13.55 9.17
N PRO A 188 12.18 -13.95 10.43
CA PRO A 188 11.68 -15.30 10.72
C PRO A 188 10.25 -15.52 10.22
N VAL A 189 9.39 -14.49 10.23
CA VAL A 189 7.97 -14.60 9.82
C VAL A 189 7.82 -14.71 8.30
N PHE A 190 8.55 -13.89 7.55
CA PHE A 190 8.44 -13.79 6.09
C PHE A 190 9.62 -14.44 5.35
N GLY A 191 10.80 -14.54 5.97
CA GLY A 191 12.02 -15.04 5.33
C GLY A 191 11.96 -16.51 4.97
N ALA A 192 11.33 -17.36 5.80
CA ALA A 192 11.13 -18.78 5.43
C ALA A 192 10.27 -18.92 4.16
N GLY A 193 9.21 -18.12 4.03
CA GLY A 193 8.35 -18.09 2.83
C GLY A 193 9.01 -17.42 1.62
N ALA A 194 9.76 -16.34 1.83
CA ALA A 194 10.45 -15.58 0.79
C ALA A 194 11.65 -16.34 0.18
N VAL A 195 12.41 -17.07 1.01
CA VAL A 195 13.51 -17.94 0.57
C VAL A 195 12.97 -19.10 -0.27
N LEU A 196 11.86 -19.72 0.16
CA LEU A 196 11.17 -20.76 -0.62
C LEU A 196 10.61 -20.22 -1.95
N ALA A 197 10.16 -18.96 -1.98
CA ALA A 197 9.65 -18.31 -3.18
C ALA A 197 10.74 -17.72 -4.12
N LYS A 198 12.03 -17.86 -3.78
CA LYS A 198 13.16 -17.16 -4.44
C LYS A 198 12.95 -15.64 -4.56
N ALA A 199 12.17 -15.05 -3.66
CA ALA A 199 11.93 -13.62 -3.61
C ALA A 199 13.15 -12.97 -2.95
N THR A 200 14.10 -12.49 -3.76
CA THR A 200 15.23 -11.69 -3.27
C THR A 200 14.74 -10.27 -3.03
N LEU A 201 14.83 -9.79 -1.79
CA LEU A 201 14.69 -8.38 -1.49
C LEU A 201 15.94 -7.66 -2.02
N PRO A 202 15.84 -6.84 -3.08
CA PRO A 202 17.00 -6.10 -3.56
C PRO A 202 17.44 -5.12 -2.47
N ALA A 203 18.73 -5.14 -2.09
CA ALA A 203 19.27 -4.25 -1.06
C ALA A 203 18.96 -2.76 -1.32
N GLY A 204 18.78 -2.37 -2.59
CA GLY A 204 18.35 -1.02 -2.98
C GLY A 204 16.99 -0.61 -2.42
N ILE A 205 16.05 -1.53 -2.20
CA ILE A 205 14.74 -1.21 -1.61
C ILE A 205 14.89 -0.76 -0.16
N ALA A 206 15.79 -1.39 0.62
CA ALA A 206 16.02 -1.02 2.00
C ALA A 206 16.57 0.41 2.11
N PHE A 207 17.49 0.81 1.22
CA PHE A 207 18.02 2.16 1.18
C PHE A 207 16.94 3.19 0.82
N ILE A 208 16.10 2.88 -0.18
CA ILE A 208 14.98 3.74 -0.57
C ILE A 208 13.97 3.86 0.58
N ALA A 209 13.63 2.75 1.25
CA ALA A 209 12.73 2.73 2.39
C ALA A 209 13.27 3.58 3.55
N LEU A 210 14.57 3.50 3.84
CA LEU A 210 15.22 4.33 4.85
C LEU A 210 15.15 5.82 4.49
N ALA A 211 15.42 6.18 3.23
CA ALA A 211 15.31 7.56 2.77
C ALA A 211 13.87 8.10 2.92
N TYR A 212 12.87 7.32 2.51
CA TYR A 212 11.47 7.68 2.70
C TYR A 212 11.09 7.78 4.17
N PHE A 213 11.55 6.85 5.02
CA PHE A 213 11.31 6.90 6.45
C PHE A 213 11.85 8.20 7.05
N LEU A 214 13.11 8.54 6.80
CA LEU A 214 13.72 9.74 7.37
C LEU A 214 13.00 11.03 6.95
N LEU A 215 12.68 11.16 5.66
CA LEU A 215 12.02 12.36 5.13
C LEU A 215 10.56 12.45 5.56
N ALA A 216 9.82 11.34 5.53
CA ALA A 216 8.43 11.32 5.97
C ALA A 216 8.32 11.50 7.49
N TYR A 217 9.23 10.90 8.26
CA TYR A 217 9.31 11.13 9.70
C TYR A 217 9.59 12.61 10.00
N LEU A 218 10.52 13.24 9.30
CA LEU A 218 10.80 14.66 9.47
C LEU A 218 9.56 15.51 9.10
N PHE A 219 8.87 15.19 8.02
CA PHE A 219 7.64 15.86 7.60
C PHE A 219 6.52 15.73 8.65
N TYR A 220 6.14 14.50 8.99
CA TYR A 220 5.06 14.21 9.91
C TYR A 220 5.38 14.66 11.34
N GLY A 221 6.60 14.39 11.80
CA GLY A 221 7.09 14.82 13.10
C GLY A 221 7.07 16.35 13.24
N SER A 222 7.53 17.08 12.23
CA SER A 222 7.47 18.55 12.25
C SER A 222 6.04 19.06 12.36
N LEU A 223 5.12 18.56 11.53
CA LEU A 223 3.72 19.00 11.57
C LEU A 223 3.05 18.68 12.90
N MET A 224 3.26 17.46 13.41
CA MET A 224 2.68 16.99 14.66
C MET A 224 3.24 17.77 15.86
N THR A 225 4.55 18.03 15.92
CA THR A 225 5.14 18.90 16.94
C THR A 225 4.56 20.32 16.89
N GLY A 226 4.39 20.87 15.69
CA GLY A 226 3.82 22.21 15.51
C GLY A 226 2.40 22.28 16.06
N ILE A 227 1.57 21.27 15.78
CA ILE A 227 0.21 21.18 16.30
C ILE A 227 0.21 21.01 17.82
N GLY A 228 1.06 20.12 18.36
CA GLY A 228 1.17 19.89 19.79
C GLY A 228 1.48 21.17 20.58
N SER A 229 2.27 22.08 20.00
CA SER A 229 2.58 23.39 20.62
C SER A 229 1.40 24.36 20.65
N VAL A 230 0.45 24.21 19.72
CA VAL A 230 -0.71 25.10 19.56
C VAL A 230 -1.90 24.61 20.39
N THR A 231 -2.00 23.30 20.59
CA THR A 231 -3.04 22.70 21.42
C THR A 231 -2.83 22.95 22.90
N ASN A 232 -3.91 22.93 23.69
CA ASN A 232 -3.85 23.22 25.13
C ASN A 232 -3.93 21.98 26.01
N ASN A 233 -4.33 20.83 25.46
CA ASN A 233 -4.40 19.57 26.19
C ASN A 233 -4.03 18.41 25.27
N MET A 234 -3.59 17.30 25.88
CA MET A 234 -3.19 16.10 25.13
C MET A 234 -4.33 15.51 24.29
N ARG A 235 -5.59 15.58 24.76
CA ARG A 235 -6.74 14.95 24.09
C ARG A 235 -7.06 15.61 22.74
N GLU A 236 -7.00 16.93 22.68
CA GLU A 236 -7.21 17.73 21.48
C GLU A 236 -6.06 17.53 20.48
N ALA A 237 -4.81 17.50 20.97
CA ALA A 237 -3.65 17.16 20.14
C ALA A 237 -3.85 15.81 19.44
N GLN A 238 -4.25 14.77 20.19
CA GLN A 238 -4.50 13.45 19.62
C GLN A 238 -5.57 13.45 18.53
N GLN A 239 -6.64 14.25 18.66
CA GLN A 239 -7.68 14.36 17.63
C GLN A 239 -7.14 14.92 16.31
N PHE A 240 -6.22 15.88 16.36
CA PHE A 240 -5.54 16.37 15.16
C PHE A 240 -4.61 15.32 14.56
N GLY A 241 -3.90 14.55 15.39
CA GLY A 241 -2.97 13.51 14.95
C GLY A 241 -3.61 12.43 14.06
N VAL A 242 -4.89 12.12 14.29
CA VAL A 242 -5.64 11.13 13.48
C VAL A 242 -5.73 11.54 12.00
N TRP A 243 -5.86 12.83 11.69
CA TRP A 243 -5.96 13.28 10.30
C TRP A 243 -4.68 13.06 9.51
N PHE A 244 -3.53 13.29 10.14
CA PHE A 244 -2.22 13.03 9.54
C PHE A 244 -1.97 11.53 9.38
N SER A 245 -2.35 10.74 10.39
CA SER A 245 -2.31 9.29 10.34
C SER A 245 -3.15 8.74 9.18
N PHE A 246 -4.36 9.25 9.01
CA PHE A 246 -5.24 8.90 7.90
C PHE A 246 -4.60 9.21 6.55
N LEU A 247 -3.99 10.39 6.40
CA LEU A 247 -3.29 10.77 5.17
C LEU A 247 -2.13 9.81 4.86
N ASN A 248 -1.37 9.39 5.86
CA ASN A 248 -0.29 8.43 5.70
C ASN A 248 -0.80 7.04 5.27
N PHE A 249 -1.94 6.59 5.81
CA PHE A 249 -2.52 5.28 5.52
C PHE A 249 -3.51 5.25 4.35
N ALA A 250 -3.86 6.40 3.76
CA ALA A 250 -4.75 6.46 2.60
C ALA A 250 -4.33 5.53 1.43
N PRO A 251 -3.03 5.37 1.10
CA PRO A 251 -2.59 4.44 0.06
C PRO A 251 -2.81 2.98 0.42
N VAL A 252 -2.75 2.63 1.71
CA VAL A 252 -3.02 1.27 2.19
C VAL A 252 -4.50 0.96 2.08
N ILE A 253 -5.38 1.93 2.39
CA ILE A 253 -6.83 1.80 2.14
C ILE A 253 -7.10 1.63 0.63
N GLY A 254 -6.41 2.40 -0.20
CA GLY A 254 -6.46 2.33 -1.67
C GLY A 254 -5.60 1.22 -2.29
N MET A 255 -5.05 0.29 -1.51
CA MET A 255 -4.06 -0.69 -1.96
C MET A 255 -4.57 -1.54 -3.13
N THR A 256 -5.84 -1.90 -3.13
CA THR A 256 -6.46 -2.68 -4.22
C THR A 256 -6.35 -1.96 -5.56
N LEU A 257 -6.50 -0.63 -5.58
CA LEU A 257 -6.38 0.20 -6.78
C LEU A 257 -4.92 0.33 -7.23
N ILE A 258 -4.01 0.48 -6.26
CA ILE A 258 -2.57 0.63 -6.52
C ILE A 258 -1.99 -0.67 -7.09
N LEU A 259 -2.30 -1.81 -6.47
CA LEU A 259 -1.81 -3.11 -6.92
C LEU A 259 -2.46 -3.58 -8.22
N ALA A 260 -3.74 -3.25 -8.45
CA ALA A 260 -4.40 -3.57 -9.71
C ALA A 260 -3.80 -2.80 -10.90
N ARG A 261 -3.38 -1.55 -10.69
CA ARG A 261 -2.74 -0.71 -11.72
C ARG A 261 -1.56 0.09 -11.15
N PRO A 262 -0.38 -0.54 -10.96
CA PRO A 262 0.78 0.13 -10.34
C PRO A 262 1.32 1.33 -11.14
N GLY A 263 1.14 1.32 -12.46
CA GLY A 263 1.47 2.44 -13.35
C GLY A 263 0.31 3.43 -13.57
N GLY A 264 -0.83 3.24 -12.92
CA GLY A 264 -2.01 4.08 -13.10
C GLY A 264 -1.81 5.51 -12.56
N PRO A 265 -2.66 6.45 -12.99
CA PRO A 265 -2.58 7.85 -12.55
C PRO A 265 -2.78 7.99 -11.03
N VAL A 266 -3.73 7.25 -10.45
CA VAL A 266 -4.01 7.27 -9.01
C VAL A 266 -2.79 6.81 -8.20
N ALA A 267 -2.19 5.68 -8.57
CA ALA A 267 -0.99 5.16 -7.92
C ALA A 267 0.17 6.16 -8.02
N THR A 268 0.33 6.81 -9.18
CA THR A 268 1.39 7.79 -9.42
C THR A 268 1.21 9.05 -8.58
N ILE A 269 -0.01 9.62 -8.56
CA ILE A 269 -0.33 10.83 -7.80
C ILE A 269 -0.11 10.59 -6.29
N MET A 270 -0.63 9.49 -5.75
CA MET A 270 -0.45 9.17 -4.32
C MET A 270 1.03 8.94 -3.96
N SER A 271 1.85 8.49 -4.90
CA SER A 271 3.29 8.30 -4.66
C SER A 271 4.11 9.59 -4.74
N LEU A 272 3.58 10.61 -5.40
CA LEU A 272 4.22 11.92 -5.54
C LEU A 272 3.73 12.91 -4.48
N PHE A 273 2.50 12.74 -3.99
CA PHE A 273 1.93 13.60 -2.96
C PHE A 273 2.62 13.34 -1.61
N PRO A 274 3.34 14.33 -1.02
CA PRO A 274 4.26 14.07 0.09
C PRO A 274 3.68 13.32 1.30
N PRO A 275 2.48 13.64 1.81
CA PRO A 275 1.90 12.90 2.93
C PRO A 275 1.69 11.41 2.62
N THR A 276 1.29 11.07 1.40
CA THR A 276 1.04 9.68 1.00
C THR A 276 2.26 9.01 0.36
N ALA A 277 3.30 9.77 0.03
CA ALA A 277 4.39 9.34 -0.85
C ALA A 277 5.12 8.10 -0.34
N ALA A 278 5.44 8.08 0.95
CA ALA A 278 6.27 7.03 1.54
C ALA A 278 5.56 5.66 1.53
N THR A 279 4.29 5.61 1.97
CA THR A 279 3.50 4.38 1.98
C THR A 279 3.06 3.96 0.57
N ALA A 280 2.64 4.90 -0.28
CA ALA A 280 2.23 4.62 -1.66
C ALA A 280 3.38 4.10 -2.53
N MET A 281 4.56 4.71 -2.42
CA MET A 281 5.72 4.29 -3.21
C MET A 281 6.21 2.90 -2.78
N MET A 282 6.18 2.58 -1.48
CA MET A 282 6.50 1.22 -1.02
C MET A 282 5.53 0.17 -1.57
N LEU A 283 4.22 0.45 -1.54
CA LEU A 283 3.22 -0.43 -2.14
C LEU A 283 3.46 -0.66 -3.64
N ARG A 284 3.91 0.38 -4.37
CA ARG A 284 4.21 0.26 -5.80
C ARG A 284 5.51 -0.49 -6.06
N LEU A 285 6.61 -0.12 -5.41
CA LEU A 285 7.94 -0.70 -5.65
C LEU A 285 8.00 -2.20 -5.36
N MET A 286 7.20 -2.65 -4.41
CA MET A 286 7.15 -4.06 -4.01
C MET A 286 6.08 -4.86 -4.77
N ALA A 287 5.23 -4.20 -5.57
CA ALA A 287 4.23 -4.87 -6.39
C ALA A 287 4.90 -5.71 -7.50
N PRO A 288 4.46 -6.96 -7.73
CA PRO A 288 5.13 -7.92 -8.62
C PRO A 288 5.17 -7.49 -10.11
N SER A 289 4.28 -6.59 -10.52
CA SER A 289 4.11 -6.14 -11.91
C SER A 289 4.58 -4.70 -12.17
N SER A 290 5.26 -4.05 -11.22
CA SER A 290 5.71 -2.67 -11.37
C SER A 290 7.19 -2.56 -11.78
N VAL A 291 7.46 -1.74 -12.79
CA VAL A 291 8.78 -1.16 -13.04
C VAL A 291 8.58 0.34 -12.85
N VAL A 292 8.72 0.81 -11.62
CA VAL A 292 8.65 2.25 -11.34
C VAL A 292 9.92 2.89 -11.90
N PRO A 293 9.82 3.86 -12.82
CA PRO A 293 11.00 4.56 -13.32
C PRO A 293 11.77 5.24 -12.19
N ALA A 294 13.10 5.15 -12.19
CA ALA A 294 13.94 5.73 -11.13
C ALA A 294 13.71 7.24 -10.94
N TRP A 295 13.36 7.97 -12.00
CA TRP A 295 13.03 9.39 -11.92
C TRP A 295 11.77 9.67 -11.09
N GLN A 296 10.77 8.77 -11.06
CA GLN A 296 9.58 8.96 -10.22
C GLN A 296 9.94 8.86 -8.74
N ILE A 297 10.87 7.98 -8.39
CA ILE A 297 11.41 7.84 -7.03
C ILE A 297 12.17 9.12 -6.66
N GLY A 298 13.05 9.60 -7.55
CA GLY A 298 13.79 10.84 -7.36
C GLY A 298 12.87 12.05 -7.13
N ILE A 299 11.90 12.28 -8.02
CA ILE A 299 10.93 13.39 -7.88
C ILE A 299 10.13 13.26 -6.59
N SER A 300 9.63 12.06 -6.27
CA SER A 300 8.88 11.83 -5.03
C SER A 300 9.71 12.15 -3.78
N LEU A 301 10.97 11.71 -3.73
CA LEU A 301 11.90 12.04 -2.64
C LEU A 301 12.18 13.54 -2.57
N THR A 302 12.39 14.21 -3.71
CA THR A 302 12.62 15.66 -3.76
C THR A 302 11.40 16.45 -3.28
N LEU A 303 10.19 16.06 -3.71
CA LEU A 303 8.95 16.68 -3.25
C LEU A 303 8.73 16.47 -1.76
N LEU A 304 9.02 15.26 -1.25
CA LEU A 304 8.93 14.96 0.16
C LEU A 304 9.97 15.73 0.98
N LEU A 305 11.19 15.87 0.48
CA LEU A 305 12.24 16.69 1.10
C LEU A 305 11.81 18.16 1.17
N LEU A 306 11.30 18.72 0.08
CA LEU A 306 10.80 20.10 0.04
C LEU A 306 9.64 20.29 1.01
N ALA A 307 8.69 19.35 1.03
CA ALA A 307 7.57 19.37 1.95
C ALA A 307 8.03 19.25 3.41
N ALA A 308 9.00 18.38 3.71
CA ALA A 308 9.58 18.23 5.05
C ALA A 308 10.27 19.51 5.50
N TRP A 309 11.05 20.15 4.61
CA TRP A 309 11.70 21.42 4.89
C TRP A 309 10.68 22.53 5.17
N LEU A 310 9.63 22.64 4.34
CA LEU A 310 8.55 23.60 4.53
C LEU A 310 7.79 23.33 5.85
N ALA A 311 7.48 22.07 6.14
CA ALA A 311 6.81 21.66 7.36
C ALA A 311 7.65 21.98 8.60
N LEU A 312 8.96 21.74 8.56
CA LEU A 312 9.87 22.07 9.65
C LEU A 312 9.96 23.59 9.86
N ALA A 313 10.13 24.36 8.78
CA ALA A 313 10.19 25.82 8.86
C ALA A 313 8.87 26.42 9.38
N PHE A 314 7.73 25.88 8.93
CA PHE A 314 6.41 26.26 9.41
C PHE A 314 6.24 25.92 10.89
N SER A 315 6.57 24.69 11.26
CA SER A 315 6.46 24.19 12.63
C SER A 315 7.31 24.98 13.61
N ALA A 316 8.57 25.28 13.27
CA ALA A 316 9.45 26.08 14.12
C ALA A 316 8.87 27.48 14.43
N ARG A 317 8.27 28.14 13.43
CA ARG A 317 7.60 29.44 13.62
C ARG A 317 6.36 29.32 14.49
N VAL A 318 5.52 28.33 14.20
CA VAL A 318 4.30 28.05 14.97
C VAL A 318 4.65 27.67 16.40
N PHE A 319 5.72 26.92 16.63
CA PHE A 319 6.21 26.51 17.93
C PHE A 319 6.63 27.71 18.77
N ARG A 320 7.41 28.64 18.20
CA ARG A 320 7.82 29.88 18.88
C ARG A 320 6.64 30.74 19.34
N ILE A 321 5.57 30.81 18.55
CA ILE A 321 4.38 31.63 18.87
C ILE A 321 3.41 30.86 19.78
N GLY A 322 3.17 29.58 19.49
CA GLY A 322 2.24 28.70 20.21
C GLY A 322 2.63 28.46 21.66
N LEU A 323 3.94 28.51 21.97
CA LEU A 323 4.45 28.45 23.34
C LEU A 323 4.07 29.65 24.20
N LEU A 324 3.93 30.83 23.60
CA LEU A 324 3.58 32.06 24.31
C LEU A 324 2.06 32.27 24.39
N MET A 325 1.29 31.39 23.77
CA MET A 325 -0.16 31.47 23.72
C MET A 325 -0.81 30.53 24.72
N TYR A 326 -1.50 31.14 25.68
CA TYR A 326 -2.41 30.50 26.62
C TYR A 326 -3.84 30.90 26.26
N GLY A 327 -4.74 29.93 26.03
CA GLY A 327 -6.14 30.23 25.77
C GLY A 327 -6.81 29.29 24.76
N LYS A 328 -7.65 29.81 23.87
CA LYS A 328 -8.37 29.01 22.87
C LYS A 328 -7.43 28.49 21.79
N THR A 329 -7.67 27.28 21.29
CA THR A 329 -6.96 26.78 20.12
C THR A 329 -7.26 27.67 18.91
N PRO A 330 -6.22 28.27 18.30
CA PRO A 330 -6.38 29.17 17.17
C PRO A 330 -6.89 28.41 15.97
N ASN A 331 -7.68 29.10 15.15
CA ASN A 331 -8.28 28.51 13.97
C ASN A 331 -7.25 28.38 12.83
N LEU A 332 -7.43 27.43 11.90
CA LEU A 332 -6.48 27.18 10.78
C LEU A 332 -5.97 28.45 10.06
N PRO A 333 -6.83 29.46 9.79
CA PRO A 333 -6.40 30.71 9.13
C PRO A 333 -5.44 31.58 9.97
N GLU A 334 -5.55 31.52 11.30
CA GLU A 334 -4.67 32.26 12.20
C GLU A 334 -3.28 31.63 12.27
N ILE A 335 -3.23 30.30 12.31
CA ILE A 335 -1.96 29.53 12.25
C ILE A 335 -1.21 29.84 10.94
N LEU A 336 -1.91 29.89 9.80
CA LEU A 336 -1.30 30.28 8.53
C LEU A 336 -0.79 31.72 8.51
N ARG A 337 -1.50 32.66 9.14
CA ARG A 337 -1.07 34.07 9.25
C ARG A 337 0.21 34.22 10.06
N TRP A 338 0.38 33.43 11.11
CA TRP A 338 1.59 33.44 11.94
C TRP A 338 2.80 32.90 11.21
N ALA A 339 2.62 31.87 10.39
CA ALA A 339 3.69 31.38 9.54
C ALA A 339 4.17 32.42 8.50
N GLY A 340 3.34 33.40 8.13
CA GLY A 340 3.65 34.41 7.12
C GLY A 340 4.27 35.71 7.61
N ARG A 341 4.27 36.00 8.93
CA ARG A 341 4.88 37.23 9.47
C ARG A 341 6.38 37.01 9.74
N LYS A 342 7.21 37.85 9.10
CA LYS A 342 8.64 38.00 9.39
C LYS A 342 8.82 38.69 10.74
#